data_AF-A0A1Q8JYP8-F1
#
_entry.id   AF-A0A1Q8JYP8-F1
#
_cell.length_a   1.000
_cell.length_b   1.000
_cell.length_c   1.000
_cell.angle_alpha   90.00
_cell.angle_beta   90.00
_cell.angle_gamma   90.00
#
_symmetry.space_group_name_H-M   'P 1'
#
loop_
_entity.id
_entity.type
_entity.pdbx_description
1 polymer ?
#
loop_
_entity_poly.entity_id
_entity_poly.type
_entity_poly.pdbx_seq_one_letter_code
_entity_poly.pdbx_strand_id
1 'polypeptide(L)' 'MSRGYRIEADVELSSDWLPAAAFTMIYPTVEAAIPVAIEGVDDAEIDEVRIVAVGTGRVAWRSTEEEFE' A
#
# COMPACT_ATOMS: atom_id res chain seq x y z
N MET A 1 -9.88 -17.04 1.95
CA MET A 1 -8.74 -16.83 1.03
C MET A 1 -8.78 -15.38 0.59
N SER A 2 -7.73 -14.59 0.82
CA SER A 2 -7.66 -13.22 0.30
C SER A 2 -7.60 -13.29 -1.23
N ARG A 3 -8.34 -12.41 -1.90
CA ARG A 3 -8.36 -12.31 -3.37
C ARG A 3 -7.21 -11.43 -3.88
N GLY A 4 -6.12 -11.35 -3.11
CA GLY A 4 -5.06 -10.35 -3.24
C GLY A 4 -5.22 -9.16 -2.28
N TYR A 5 -4.40 -8.15 -2.52
CA TYR A 5 -4.18 -6.99 -1.66
C TYR A 5 -4.24 -5.71 -2.49
N ARG A 6 -4.80 -4.64 -1.92
CA ARG A 6 -4.83 -3.31 -2.54
C ARG A 6 -4.13 -2.30 -1.65
N ILE A 7 -3.60 -1.24 -2.25
CA ILE A 7 -3.02 -0.11 -1.55
C ILE A 7 -4.13 0.91 -1.30
N GLU A 8 -4.14 1.50 -0.12
CA GLU A 8 -5.02 2.61 0.25
C GLU A 8 -4.21 3.68 0.99
N ALA A 9 -4.60 4.92 0.81
CA ALA A 9 -4.13 6.06 1.58
C ALA A 9 -5.26 7.09 1.67
N ASP A 10 -5.16 8.02 2.62
CA ASP A 10 -6.11 9.13 2.74
C ASP A 10 -5.72 10.32 1.82
N VAL A 11 -4.54 10.24 1.18
CA VAL A 11 -4.02 11.18 0.18
C VAL A 11 -3.95 10.54 -1.21
N GLU A 12 -3.79 11.36 -2.24
CA GLU A 12 -3.56 10.87 -3.60
C GLU A 12 -2.17 10.25 -3.72
N LEU A 13 -2.10 9.01 -4.19
CA LEU A 13 -0.84 8.31 -4.40
C LEU A 13 -0.26 8.64 -5.76
N SER A 14 1.01 9.00 -5.80
CA SER A 14 1.72 9.33 -7.03
C SER A 14 3.20 8.97 -6.93
N SER A 15 3.86 8.82 -8.08
CA SER A 15 5.31 8.58 -8.16
C SER A 15 5.81 9.04 -9.51
N ASP A 16 7.04 9.55 -9.55
CA ASP A 16 7.76 9.88 -10.79
C ASP A 16 8.23 8.63 -11.54
N TRP A 17 8.29 7.48 -10.87
CA TRP A 17 8.87 6.24 -11.38
C TRP A 17 7.83 5.16 -11.68
N LEU A 18 6.68 5.20 -10.98
CA LEU A 18 5.62 4.21 -11.14
C LEU A 18 4.43 4.76 -11.94
N PRO A 19 3.83 3.95 -12.81
CA PRO A 19 2.59 4.34 -13.46
C PRO A 19 1.46 4.44 -12.42
N ALA A 20 0.54 5.41 -12.58
CA ALA A 20 -0.61 5.59 -11.69
C ALA A 20 -1.43 4.31 -11.48
N ALA A 21 -1.47 3.41 -12.49
CA ALA A 21 -2.14 2.12 -12.39
C ALA A 21 -1.57 1.21 -11.27
N ALA A 22 -0.29 1.37 -10.90
CA ALA A 22 0.35 0.61 -9.83
C ALA A 22 -0.39 0.79 -8.48
N PHE A 23 -0.91 1.98 -8.19
CA PHE A 23 -1.63 2.25 -6.94
C PHE A 23 -3.08 1.72 -6.94
N THR A 24 -3.60 1.33 -8.10
CA THR A 24 -5.00 0.87 -8.27
C THR A 24 -5.12 -0.64 -8.53
N MET A 25 -4.01 -1.33 -8.77
CA MET A 25 -4.02 -2.76 -9.06
C MET A 25 -4.15 -3.62 -7.80
N ILE A 26 -4.52 -4.88 -8.00
CA ILE A 26 -4.55 -5.89 -6.93
C ILE A 26 -3.27 -6.72 -6.99
N TYR A 27 -2.54 -6.72 -5.88
CA TYR A 27 -1.31 -7.47 -5.68
C TYR A 27 -1.59 -8.89 -5.16
N PRO A 28 -0.82 -9.90 -5.60
CA PRO A 28 -1.01 -11.27 -5.12
C PRO A 28 -0.55 -11.47 -3.68
N THR A 29 0.43 -10.69 -3.21
CA THR A 29 0.98 -10.77 -1.85
C THR A 29 1.16 -9.37 -1.24
N VAL A 30 1.32 -9.29 0.09
CA VAL A 30 1.57 -8.02 0.80
C VAL A 30 2.96 -7.49 0.44
N GLU A 31 3.96 -8.36 0.40
CA GLU A 31 5.36 -8.03 0.14
C GLU A 31 5.57 -7.40 -1.24
N ALA A 32 4.77 -7.80 -2.22
CA ALA A 32 4.80 -7.19 -3.56
C ALA A 32 4.17 -5.78 -3.59
N ALA A 33 3.27 -5.48 -2.65
CA ALA A 33 2.57 -4.19 -2.56
C ALA A 33 3.34 -3.16 -1.72
N ILE A 34 4.10 -3.58 -0.71
CA ILE A 34 4.88 -2.69 0.19
C ILE A 34 5.75 -1.67 -0.55
N PRO A 35 6.66 -2.07 -1.47
CA PRO A 35 7.54 -1.09 -2.11
C PRO A 35 6.76 -0.07 -2.95
N VAL A 36 5.62 -0.48 -3.53
CA VAL A 36 4.76 0.45 -4.28
C VAL A 36 4.01 1.37 -3.33
N ALA A 37 3.53 0.86 -2.20
CA ALA A 37 2.85 1.66 -1.19
C ALA A 37 3.75 2.78 -0.65
N ILE A 38 4.99 2.45 -0.29
CA ILE A 38 5.99 3.41 0.22
C ILE A 38 6.34 4.46 -0.84
N GLU A 39 6.52 4.03 -2.09
CA GLU A 39 6.84 4.93 -3.21
C GLU A 39 5.69 5.89 -3.56
N GLY A 40 4.45 5.58 -3.17
CA GLY A 40 3.27 6.39 -3.51
C GLY A 40 3.03 7.62 -2.66
N VAL A 41 3.79 7.78 -1.57
CA VAL A 41 3.65 8.89 -0.61
C VAL A 41 4.98 9.65 -0.50
N ASP A 42 4.91 10.97 -0.36
CA ASP A 42 6.10 11.81 -0.18
C ASP A 42 6.78 11.56 1.18
N ASP A 43 5.96 11.35 2.23
CA ASP A 43 6.42 11.01 3.58
C ASP A 43 5.43 10.03 4.24
N ALA A 44 5.81 8.76 4.31
CA ALA A 44 4.96 7.68 4.83
C ALA A 44 4.75 7.72 6.35
N GLU A 45 5.52 8.53 7.09
CA GLU A 45 5.35 8.73 8.54
C GLU A 45 4.28 9.79 8.83
N ILE A 46 4.05 10.71 7.89
CA ILE A 46 3.04 11.77 7.98
C ILE A 46 1.75 11.33 7.28
N ASP A 47 1.87 10.82 6.07
CA ASP A 47 0.76 10.37 5.24
C ASP A 47 0.70 8.84 5.27
N GLU A 48 -0.18 8.30 6.14
CA GLU A 48 -0.33 6.85 6.28
C GLU A 48 -0.75 6.20 4.95
N VAL A 49 0.01 5.19 4.56
CA VAL A 49 -0.36 4.26 3.49
C VAL A 49 -0.52 2.84 4.06
N ARG A 50 -1.56 2.15 3.63
CA ARG A 50 -1.95 0.83 4.15
C ARG A 50 -2.21 -0.16 3.03
N ILE A 51 -1.95 -1.44 3.31
CA ILE A 51 -2.26 -2.55 2.42
C ILE A 51 -3.43 -3.34 2.99
N VAL A 52 -4.50 -3.46 2.21
CA VAL A 52 -5.76 -4.07 2.64
C VAL A 52 -6.04 -5.35 1.86
N ALA A 53 -6.36 -6.43 2.57
CA ALA A 53 -6.77 -7.69 1.95
C ALA A 53 -8.17 -7.58 1.34
N VAL A 54 -8.28 -7.72 0.01
CA VAL A 54 -9.53 -7.48 -0.76
C VAL A 54 -10.69 -8.37 -0.32
N GLY A 55 -10.40 -9.60 0.12
CA GLY A 55 -11.43 -10.57 0.51
C GLY A 55 -12.02 -10.36 1.90
N THR A 56 -11.34 -9.61 2.77
CA THR A 56 -11.70 -9.48 4.19
C THR A 56 -11.78 -8.04 4.67
N GLY A 57 -11.25 -7.08 3.90
CA GLY A 57 -11.14 -5.68 4.31
C GLY A 57 -10.16 -5.44 5.47
N ARG A 58 -9.37 -6.46 5.87
CA ARG A 58 -8.41 -6.33 6.96
C ARG A 58 -7.14 -5.65 6.47
N VAL A 59 -6.64 -4.71 7.26
CA VAL A 59 -5.30 -4.15 7.08
C VAL A 59 -4.28 -5.26 7.36
N ALA A 60 -3.39 -5.49 6.40
CA ALA A 60 -2.33 -6.49 6.46
C ALA A 60 -0.96 -5.85 6.73
N TRP A 61 -0.83 -4.55 6.48
CA TRP A 61 0.36 -3.74 6.73
C TRP A 61 -0.02 -2.25 6.71
N ARG A 62 0.66 -1.42 7.50
CA ARG A 62 0.60 0.04 7.42
C ARG A 62 2.00 0.65 7.61
N SER A 63 2.26 1.80 7.01
CA SER A 63 3.57 2.48 7.09
C SER A 63 3.94 2.94 8.50
N THR A 64 2.95 3.17 9.35
CA THR A 64 3.08 3.71 10.71
C THR A 64 3.27 2.63 11.79
N GLU A 65 3.19 1.34 11.45
CA GLU A 65 3.48 0.25 12.38
C GLU A 65 5.01 0.05 12.48
N GLU A 66 5.59 0.28 13.67
CA GLU A 66 7.02 0.21 14.02
C GLU A 66 7.72 -1.14 13.74
N GLU A 67 7.06 -2.16 13.19
CA GLU A 67 7.61 -3.54 13.12
C GLU A 67 8.69 -3.77 12.03
N PHE A 68 9.27 -2.71 11.44
CA PHE A 68 10.30 -2.82 10.39
C PHE A 68 11.55 -1.94 10.60
N GLU A 69 11.82 -1.44 11.81
CA GLU A 69 13.13 -0.83 12.17
C GLU A 69 14.27 -1.87 12.31
#